data_AF-A0A7R7FSL4-F1
#
_entry.id   AF-A0A7R7FSL4-F1
#
_cell.length_a   1.000
_cell.length_b   1.000
_cell.length_c   1.000
_cell.angle_alpha   90.00
_cell.angle_beta   90.00
_cell.angle_gamma   90.00
#
_symmetry.space_group_name_H-M   'P 1'
#
loop_
_entity.id
_entity.type
_entity.pdbx_description
1 polymer ?
#
loop_
_entity_poly.entity_id
_entity_poly.type
_entity_poly.pdbx_seq_one_letter_code
_entity_poly.pdbx_strand_id
1 'polypeptide(L)' 'MKLLLCIAIDLAGMGTYAVPGAGELGDIAWAPVAAVLVRMLCGNGAKLAFTEELLPFTDIIPSATISYFRSRS' A
#
# COMPACT_ATOMS: atom_id res chain seq x y z
N MET A 1 6.23 -2.74 -16.21
CA MET A 1 7.11 -2.52 -15.03
C MET A 1 6.39 -1.92 -13.83
N LYS A 2 5.49 -0.95 -13.98
CA LYS A 2 4.74 -0.35 -12.85
C LYS A 2 3.87 -1.35 -12.05
N LEU A 3 3.24 -2.32 -12.71
CA LEU A 3 2.43 -3.37 -12.05
C LEU A 3 3.24 -4.20 -11.03
N LEU A 4 4.45 -4.62 -11.39
CA LEU A 4 5.31 -5.42 -10.50
C LEU A 4 5.73 -4.63 -9.26
N LEU A 5 5.95 -3.31 -9.40
CA LEU A 5 6.25 -2.44 -8.27
C LEU A 5 5.03 -2.30 -7.34
N CYS A 6 3.83 -2.13 -7.89
CA CYS A 6 2.59 -2.08 -7.10
C CYS A 6 2.36 -3.38 -6.31
N ILE A 7 2.55 -4.54 -6.95
CA ILE A 7 2.44 -5.85 -6.28
C ILE A 7 3.49 -6.00 -5.17
N ALA A 8 4.73 -5.53 -5.39
CA ALA A 8 5.77 -5.58 -4.37
C ALA A 8 5.46 -4.68 -3.16
N ILE A 9 4.81 -3.53 -3.37
CA ILE A 9 4.37 -2.63 -2.30
C ILE A 9 3.25 -3.29 -1.48
N ASP A 10 2.23 -3.84 -2.14
CA ASP A 10 1.12 -4.54 -1.47
C ASP A 10 1.65 -5.77 -0.65
N LEU A 11 2.62 -6.51 -1.19
CA LEU A 11 3.25 -7.64 -0.48
C LEU A 11 4.11 -7.21 0.71
N ALA A 12 4.73 -6.02 0.64
CA ALA A 12 5.53 -5.48 1.74
C ALA A 12 4.62 -4.98 2.90
N GLY A 13 3.48 -4.35 2.58
CA GLY A 13 2.45 -3.99 3.56
C GLY A 13 1.80 -5.21 4.22
N MET A 14 1.49 -6.26 3.45
CA MET A 14 1.00 -7.51 4.05
C MET A 14 2.05 -8.21 4.95
N GLY A 15 3.34 -7.95 4.74
CA GLY A 15 4.43 -8.56 5.50
C GLY A 15 4.54 -8.07 6.95
N THR A 16 4.07 -6.86 7.27
CA THR A 16 4.12 -6.30 8.63
C THR A 16 3.18 -7.02 9.61
N TYR A 17 2.20 -7.77 9.10
CA TYR A 17 1.30 -8.64 9.88
C TYR A 17 1.95 -9.94 10.39
N ALA A 18 3.18 -10.27 9.94
CA ALA A 18 3.87 -11.47 10.39
C ALA A 18 4.24 -11.45 11.89
N VAL A 19 4.25 -10.26 12.51
CA VAL A 19 4.55 -10.07 13.93
C VAL A 19 3.37 -9.37 14.60
N PRO A 20 2.54 -10.08 15.40
CA PRO A 20 1.40 -9.48 16.09
C PRO A 20 1.87 -8.36 17.03
N GLY A 21 1.35 -7.15 16.85
CA GLY A 21 1.70 -5.95 17.62
C GLY A 21 2.84 -5.09 17.04
N ALA A 22 3.61 -5.58 16.06
CA ALA A 22 4.58 -4.77 15.33
C ALA A 22 4.02 -4.21 14.01
N GLY A 23 2.95 -4.83 13.49
CA GLY A 23 2.22 -4.37 12.30
C GLY A 23 1.79 -2.92 12.41
N GLU A 24 0.96 -2.60 13.41
CA GLU A 24 0.38 -1.26 13.59
C GLU A 24 1.43 -0.14 13.76
N LEU A 25 2.60 -0.44 14.35
CA LEU A 25 3.72 0.51 14.44
C LEU A 25 4.48 0.64 13.12
N GLY A 26 4.62 -0.47 12.39
CA GLY A 26 5.15 -0.52 11.04
C GLY A 26 4.30 0.29 10.07
N ASP A 27 2.97 0.18 10.18
CA ASP A 27 2.03 0.83 9.26
C ASP A 27 2.06 2.36 9.42
N ILE A 28 2.33 2.90 10.61
CA ILE A 28 2.54 4.35 10.80
C ILE A 28 3.76 4.86 9.99
N ALA A 29 4.82 4.06 9.91
CA ALA A 29 6.01 4.40 9.13
C ALA A 29 5.85 4.04 7.65
N TRP A 30 5.13 2.97 7.33
CA TRP A 30 4.97 2.43 5.99
C TRP A 30 3.88 3.13 5.19
N ALA A 31 2.76 3.54 5.81
CA ALA A 31 1.69 4.31 5.18
C ALA A 31 2.18 5.53 4.37
N PRO A 32 3.03 6.45 4.90
CA PRO A 32 3.53 7.57 4.12
C PRO A 32 4.48 7.15 2.98
N VAL A 33 5.27 6.09 3.18
CA VAL A 33 6.18 5.54 2.17
C VAL A 33 5.38 4.91 1.02
N ALA A 34 4.42 4.05 1.34
CA ALA A 34 3.49 3.44 0.39
C ALA A 34 2.70 4.51 -0.37
N ALA A 35 2.19 5.54 0.31
CA ALA A 35 1.48 6.63 -0.32
C ALA A 35 2.34 7.39 -1.35
N VAL A 36 3.60 7.69 -1.05
CA VAL A 36 4.52 8.34 -1.99
C VAL A 36 4.83 7.43 -3.18
N LEU A 37 5.12 6.15 -2.94
CA LEU A 37 5.41 5.19 -4.00
C LEU A 37 4.21 5.02 -4.95
N VAL A 38 3.01 4.84 -4.40
CA VAL A 38 1.77 4.73 -5.19
C VAL A 38 1.45 6.04 -5.90
N ARG A 39 1.75 7.21 -5.30
CA ARG A 39 1.63 8.51 -5.97
C ARG A 39 2.54 8.61 -7.19
N MET A 40 3.78 8.15 -7.09
CA MET A 40 4.74 8.17 -8.21
C MET A 40 4.34 7.19 -9.33
N LEU A 41 3.67 6.09 -8.98
CA LEU A 41 3.27 5.06 -9.93
C LEU A 41 1.93 5.31 -10.60
N CYS A 42 0.95 5.82 -9.84
CA CYS A 42 -0.47 5.87 -10.21
C CYS A 42 -1.14 7.24 -9.97
N GLY A 43 -0.42 8.22 -9.44
CA GLY A 43 -0.92 9.58 -9.19
C GLY A 43 -1.99 9.65 -8.10
N ASN A 44 -3.23 9.32 -8.45
CA ASN A 44 -4.41 9.44 -7.58
C ASN A 44 -4.60 8.28 -6.59
N GLY A 45 -3.82 7.20 -6.71
CA GLY A 45 -3.89 6.04 -5.83
C GLY A 45 -3.34 6.24 -4.41
N ALA A 46 -2.59 7.32 -4.20
CA ALA A 46 -1.85 7.59 -2.96
C ALA A 46 -2.74 7.63 -1.71
N LYS A 47 -3.95 8.21 -1.84
CA LYS A 47 -4.91 8.29 -0.74
C LYS A 47 -5.45 6.92 -0.36
N LEU A 48 -5.68 6.05 -1.36
CA LEU A 48 -6.21 4.72 -1.12
C LEU A 48 -5.19 3.86 -0.36
N ALA A 49 -3.94 3.86 -0.81
CA ALA A 49 -2.85 3.17 -0.14
C ALA A 49 -2.55 3.70 1.27
N PHE A 50 -2.62 5.02 1.47
CA PHE A 50 -2.44 5.60 2.81
C PHE A 50 -3.55 5.22 3.79
N THR A 51 -4.80 5.15 3.30
CA THR A 51 -5.95 4.85 4.15
C THR A 51 -6.06 3.37 4.48
N GLU A 52 -5.65 2.48 3.58
CA GLU A 52 -5.56 1.05 3.87
C GLU A 52 -4.55 0.78 4.99
N GLU A 53 -3.33 1.30 4.85
CA GLU A 53 -2.26 1.11 5.83
C GLU A 53 -2.57 1.75 7.19
N LEU A 54 -3.36 2.84 7.23
CA LEU A 54 -3.76 3.45 8.49
C LEU A 54 -4.89 2.68 9.19
N LEU A 55 -5.60 1.83 8.46
CA LEU A 55 -6.74 1.07 8.97
C LEU A 55 -6.29 -0.36 9.31
N PRO A 56 -6.23 -0.72 10.60
CA PRO A 56 -5.86 -2.08 10.97
C PRO A 56 -6.87 -3.06 10.35
N PHE A 57 -6.38 -4.23 9.96
CA PHE A 57 -7.13 -5.31 9.29
C PHE A 57 -7.48 -5.06 7.81
N THR A 58 -7.14 -3.91 7.23
CA THR A 58 -7.46 -3.63 5.82
C THR A 58 -6.31 -3.88 4.85
N ASP A 59 -5.09 -4.11 5.34
CA ASP A 59 -3.85 -4.36 4.56
C ASP A 59 -3.85 -5.63 3.69
N ILE A 60 -4.95 -6.38 3.69
CA ILE A 60 -5.15 -7.53 2.80
C ILE A 60 -5.64 -7.07 1.40
N ILE A 61 -6.06 -5.82 1.26
CA ILE A 61 -6.74 -5.31 0.07
C ILE A 61 -5.70 -4.66 -0.86
N PRO A 62 -5.27 -5.26 -1.97
CA PRO A 62 -4.13 -4.74 -2.75
C PRO A 62 -4.40 -3.35 -3.42
N SER A 63 -4.29 -2.25 -2.66
CA SER A 63 -4.70 -0.90 -3.08
C SER A 63 -3.73 -0.29 -4.05
N ALA A 64 -2.43 -0.63 -3.98
CA ALA A 64 -1.46 -0.20 -4.99
C ALA A 64 -1.79 -0.83 -6.34
N THR A 65 -2.16 -2.12 -6.35
CA THR A 65 -2.56 -2.84 -7.57
C THR A 65 -3.89 -2.32 -8.12
N ILE A 66 -4.90 -2.05 -7.29
CA ILE A 66 -6.17 -1.43 -7.72
C ILE A 66 -5.93 -0.04 -8.32
N SER A 67 -5.10 0.76 -7.66
CA SER A 67 -4.73 2.10 -8.12
C SER A 67 -4.03 2.07 -9.48
N TYR A 68 -3.25 1.02 -9.75
CA TYR A 68 -2.61 0.81 -11.04
C TYR A 68 -3.59 0.57 -12.17
N PHE A 69 -4.59 -0.29 -11.96
CA PHE A 69 -5.63 -0.52 -12.96
C PHE A 69 -6.46 0.74 -13.20
N ARG A 70 -6.78 1.50 -12.15
CA ARG A 70 -7.53 2.76 -12.25
C ARG A 70 -6.75 3.88 -12.96
N SER A 71 -5.44 3.93 -12.78
CA SER A 71 -4.54 4.89 -13.45
C SER A 71 -4.36 4.61 -14.95
N ARG A 72 -4.79 3.43 -15.44
CA ARG A 72 -4.56 2.99 -16.81
C ARG A 72 -5.76 3.23 -17.74
N SER A 73 -6.84 3.81 -17.22
CA SER A 73 -8.04 4.22 -17.97
C SER A 73 -8.00 5.69 -18.37
#